data_AF-A0A448ZEM2-F1
#
_entry.id   AF-A0A448ZEM2-F1
#
_cell.length_a   1.000
_cell.length_b   1.000
_cell.length_c   1.000
_cell.angle_alpha   90.00
_cell.angle_beta   90.00
_cell.angle_gamma   90.00
#
_symmetry.space_group_name_H-M   'P 1'
#
loop_
_entity.id
_entity.type
_entity.pdbx_description
1 polymer ?
#
loop_
_entity_poly.entity_id
_entity_poly.type
_entity_poly.pdbx_seq_one_letter_code
_entity_poly.pdbx_strand_id
1 'polypeptide(L)'
;MNTTAFLRLVLAAACVASSRGSLRGSTVPATAETPASDTNANANEDHENSVDNKDNRDDAPEFAFDEQRHRHLEPGETCNLVLRAVEHGPDVEHSDPYNTQEWGCILKGTDSKVRFVDIVNQSAGSPIFAEAVSGKSVLVASEAIVDTIEPKMYIPRHASVELQEEPRNGLNEERRVDEDNEPVDRVMNALVVRVSAKDSSPQQNVKKLQNDVFLDDHCLSSQFEACSYGKLKINPYEAPGVDGGVVEVALDYNLADNDLRGVLQSAAYEAATEKVGNLMDDKFDLVLFCMPPGTGSWMAYAFVGTKFSFYNDKWCSYVSAHLHEVGHNLGLAHSGQHEESEYSDQSGAMGFSYGLDDQQICFNPAKNYQLGWYKDK
;
A
#
# COMPACT_ATOMS: atom_id res chain seq x y z
N MET A 1 55.69 -32.16 33.82
CA MET A 1 54.96 -32.54 32.60
C MET A 1 54.05 -31.39 32.22
N ASN A 2 54.34 -30.80 31.06
CA ASN A 2 53.57 -29.96 30.10
C ASN A 2 52.69 -28.80 30.65
N THR A 3 53.04 -27.51 30.43
CA THR A 3 52.84 -26.67 29.20
C THR A 3 51.36 -26.56 28.80
N THR A 4 50.72 -25.39 28.59
CA THR A 4 51.13 -24.27 27.71
C THR A 4 50.21 -23.06 27.94
N ALA A 5 50.76 -21.85 27.82
CA ALA A 5 50.05 -20.57 27.77
C ALA A 5 49.40 -20.31 26.40
N PHE A 6 48.40 -19.42 26.31
CA PHE A 6 48.24 -18.55 25.13
C PHE A 6 47.52 -17.24 25.47
N LEU A 7 48.27 -16.16 25.27
CA LEU A 7 47.89 -14.75 25.26
C LEU A 7 47.43 -14.41 23.83
N ARG A 8 46.34 -13.65 23.64
CA ARG A 8 46.04 -13.02 22.34
C ARG A 8 45.85 -11.51 22.47
N LEU A 9 46.73 -10.86 21.69
CA LEU A 9 46.91 -9.47 21.35
C LEU A 9 45.78 -9.02 20.40
N VAL A 10 45.24 -7.81 20.58
CA VAL A 10 44.43 -7.14 19.54
C VAL A 10 45.24 -5.94 19.04
N LEU A 11 45.64 -6.01 17.77
CA LEU A 11 46.26 -4.91 17.03
C LEU A 11 45.21 -3.88 16.66
N ALA A 12 45.50 -2.61 16.97
CA ALA A 12 44.89 -1.45 16.32
C ALA A 12 45.65 -1.16 15.01
N ALA A 13 44.93 -1.10 13.89
CA ALA A 13 45.47 -0.63 12.62
C ALA A 13 44.92 0.77 12.32
N ALA A 14 45.80 1.76 12.44
CA ALA A 14 45.65 3.07 11.83
C ALA A 14 46.05 2.98 10.36
N CYS A 15 45.24 3.54 9.46
CA CYS A 15 45.65 3.78 8.07
C CYS A 15 45.40 5.24 7.73
N VAL A 16 46.48 6.01 7.66
CA VAL A 16 46.57 7.32 7.03
C VAL A 16 47.21 7.08 5.66
N ALA A 17 46.57 7.50 4.58
CA ALA A 17 47.25 7.78 3.33
C ALA A 17 46.49 8.84 2.53
N SER A 18 47.18 9.96 2.34
CA SER A 18 46.81 11.07 1.48
C SER A 18 47.03 10.72 0.02
N SER A 19 46.19 11.22 -0.89
CA SER A 19 46.66 11.63 -2.21
C SER A 19 45.91 12.86 -2.72
N ARG A 20 46.69 13.92 -2.97
CA ARG A 20 46.29 15.10 -3.73
C ARG A 20 46.29 14.73 -5.21
N GLY A 21 45.20 15.05 -5.90
CA GLY A 21 45.09 14.99 -7.36
C GLY A 21 44.35 16.21 -7.88
N SER A 22 45.10 17.25 -8.20
CA SER A 22 44.67 18.37 -9.06
C SER A 22 44.29 17.86 -10.44
N LEU A 23 43.27 18.45 -11.09
CA LEU A 23 43.27 18.79 -12.52
C LEU A 23 41.99 19.58 -12.90
N ARG A 24 42.22 20.83 -13.35
CA ARG A 24 41.63 21.51 -14.53
C ARG A 24 40.18 21.14 -14.90
N GLY A 25 39.21 22.05 -14.92
CA GLY A 25 39.24 23.30 -15.66
C GLY A 25 38.94 23.06 -17.14
N SER A 26 37.64 23.04 -17.52
CA SER A 26 37.22 23.18 -18.92
C SER A 26 35.93 23.99 -18.99
N THR A 27 36.08 25.21 -19.47
CA THR A 27 35.06 26.15 -19.95
C THR A 27 34.61 25.80 -21.37
N VAL A 28 33.55 26.50 -21.83
CA VAL A 28 33.14 26.83 -23.23
C VAL A 28 31.85 26.12 -23.70
N PRO A 29 30.89 26.77 -24.39
CA PRO A 29 30.35 28.14 -24.22
C PRO A 29 28.81 28.25 -24.42
N ALA A 30 28.28 29.45 -24.20
CA ALA A 30 26.98 29.90 -24.70
C ALA A 30 27.14 30.56 -26.09
N THR A 31 26.16 30.34 -26.99
CA THR A 31 25.80 31.19 -28.14
C THR A 31 24.32 30.91 -28.47
N ALA A 32 23.41 31.87 -28.26
CA ALA A 32 22.98 32.94 -29.20
C ALA A 32 21.69 32.51 -29.94
N GLU A 33 20.54 33.05 -29.54
CA GLU A 33 19.82 34.19 -30.17
C GLU A 33 18.80 33.75 -31.25
N THR A 34 17.52 33.80 -30.86
CA THR A 34 16.35 34.50 -31.46
C THR A 34 16.35 34.84 -32.98
N PRO A 35 15.18 34.82 -33.65
CA PRO A 35 14.17 35.86 -33.41
C PRO A 35 12.68 35.47 -33.45
N ALA A 36 11.94 36.34 -32.79
CA ALA A 36 10.49 36.44 -32.71
C ALA A 36 9.82 36.79 -34.05
N SER A 37 8.52 36.52 -34.12
CA SER A 37 7.58 37.39 -34.83
C SER A 37 6.24 37.41 -34.10
N ASP A 38 5.91 38.60 -33.62
CA ASP A 38 4.68 39.06 -32.98
C ASP A 38 3.43 39.02 -33.87
N THR A 39 2.33 39.38 -33.20
CA THR A 39 1.02 39.88 -33.65
C THR A 39 -0.08 38.81 -33.61
N ASN A 40 -1.25 39.04 -33.01
CA ASN A 40 -1.97 40.30 -32.89
C ASN A 40 -3.02 40.27 -31.77
N ALA A 41 -3.30 41.44 -31.21
CA ALA A 41 -4.34 41.70 -30.21
C ALA A 41 -5.73 41.91 -30.84
N ASN A 42 -6.79 41.60 -30.09
CA ASN A 42 -8.07 42.33 -29.95
C ASN A 42 -9.08 41.38 -29.26
N ALA A 43 -9.57 41.66 -28.05
CA ALA A 43 -10.55 42.68 -27.64
C ALA A 43 -12.00 42.20 -27.78
N ASN A 44 -12.69 42.20 -26.62
CA ASN A 44 -14.13 42.21 -26.37
C ASN A 44 -14.99 41.08 -26.96
N GLU A 45 -15.71 40.37 -26.08
CA GLU A 45 -17.17 40.56 -25.95
C GLU A 45 -17.72 39.80 -24.75
N ASP A 46 -18.57 40.50 -24.00
CA ASP A 46 -19.43 39.98 -22.96
C ASP A 46 -20.36 38.90 -23.53
N HIS A 47 -20.36 37.72 -22.92
CA HIS A 47 -21.46 36.78 -23.07
C HIS A 47 -21.73 36.08 -21.73
N GLU A 48 -22.73 36.62 -21.03
CA GLU A 48 -23.54 35.87 -20.07
C GLU A 48 -24.07 34.62 -20.80
N ASN A 49 -23.55 33.44 -20.44
CA ASN A 49 -24.17 32.18 -20.81
C ASN A 49 -24.61 31.48 -19.52
N SER A 50 -25.90 31.64 -19.26
CA SER A 50 -26.73 30.80 -18.41
C SER A 50 -26.45 29.32 -18.73
N VAL A 51 -25.68 28.65 -17.88
CA VAL A 51 -25.55 27.19 -17.89
C VAL A 51 -26.86 26.63 -17.33
N ASP A 52 -27.79 26.33 -18.24
CA ASP A 52 -28.90 25.41 -17.98
C ASP A 52 -28.29 24.08 -17.53
N ASN A 53 -28.33 23.85 -16.22
CA ASN A 53 -27.97 22.59 -15.59
C ASN A 53 -29.07 21.57 -15.91
N LYS A 54 -29.08 21.09 -17.15
CA LYS A 54 -29.83 19.89 -17.54
C LYS A 54 -29.06 18.69 -17.03
N ASP A 55 -29.53 18.20 -15.89
CA ASP A 55 -29.34 16.86 -15.36
C ASP A 55 -29.32 15.79 -16.48
N ASN A 56 -28.13 15.44 -16.96
CA ASN A 56 -27.88 14.19 -17.70
C ASN A 56 -27.91 13.01 -16.71
N ARG A 57 -29.10 12.70 -16.19
CA ARG A 57 -29.30 11.64 -15.19
C ARG A 57 -29.56 10.25 -15.80
N ASP A 58 -29.60 10.13 -17.13
CA ASP A 58 -30.13 8.95 -17.84
C ASP A 58 -29.08 8.05 -18.52
N ASP A 59 -27.78 8.34 -18.44
CA ASP A 59 -26.75 7.56 -19.19
C ASP A 59 -25.97 6.55 -18.32
N ALA A 60 -26.62 5.86 -17.39
CA ALA A 60 -26.02 4.64 -16.84
C ALA A 60 -26.30 3.49 -17.83
N PRO A 61 -25.29 2.90 -18.49
CA PRO A 61 -25.53 1.83 -19.45
C PRO A 61 -26.24 0.67 -18.73
N GLU A 62 -27.36 0.25 -19.30
CA GLU A 62 -28.10 -0.94 -18.90
C GLU A 62 -27.17 -2.15 -19.13
N PHE A 63 -26.43 -2.55 -18.10
CA PHE A 63 -25.50 -3.68 -18.19
C PHE A 63 -26.31 -4.95 -18.49
N ALA A 64 -25.96 -5.66 -19.57
CA ALA A 64 -26.50 -6.99 -19.83
C ALA A 64 -26.01 -7.94 -18.72
N PHE A 65 -26.93 -8.31 -17.82
CA PHE A 65 -26.62 -9.19 -16.69
C PHE A 65 -26.32 -10.60 -17.20
N ASP A 66 -25.05 -10.99 -17.14
CA ASP A 66 -24.61 -12.37 -17.38
C ASP A 66 -24.54 -13.11 -16.05
N GLU A 67 -25.49 -14.02 -15.80
CA GLU A 67 -25.58 -14.83 -14.58
C GLU A 67 -24.36 -15.75 -14.36
N GLN A 68 -23.52 -16.00 -15.37
CA GLN A 68 -22.30 -16.79 -15.21
C GLN A 68 -21.12 -15.96 -14.68
N ARG A 69 -21.17 -14.65 -14.89
CA ARG A 69 -20.12 -13.69 -14.50
C ARG A 69 -20.52 -12.90 -13.26
N HIS A 70 -21.79 -12.55 -13.15
CA HIS A 70 -22.31 -11.69 -12.11
C HIS A 70 -23.17 -12.48 -11.14
N ARG A 71 -23.02 -12.19 -9.86
CA ARG A 71 -23.92 -12.68 -8.81
C ARG A 71 -24.34 -11.55 -7.91
N HIS A 72 -25.51 -11.69 -7.29
CA HIS A 72 -25.85 -10.83 -6.17
C HIS A 72 -25.00 -11.19 -4.94
N LEU A 73 -24.79 -10.21 -4.07
CA LEU A 73 -24.27 -10.46 -2.73
C LEU A 73 -25.25 -11.38 -1.99
N GLU A 74 -24.78 -12.52 -1.48
CA GLU A 74 -25.67 -13.52 -0.89
C GLU A 74 -26.20 -13.06 0.47
N PRO A 75 -27.41 -13.49 0.89
CA PRO A 75 -27.92 -13.23 2.23
C PRO A 75 -26.97 -13.76 3.31
N GLY A 76 -26.35 -12.85 4.07
CA GLY A 76 -25.38 -13.18 5.13
C GLY A 76 -23.91 -13.01 4.73
N GLU A 77 -23.61 -12.78 3.45
CA GLU A 77 -22.30 -12.26 3.06
C GLU A 77 -22.19 -10.81 3.52
N THR A 78 -21.05 -10.48 4.12
CA THR A 78 -20.78 -9.12 4.60
C THR A 78 -19.60 -8.53 3.87
N CYS A 79 -19.70 -7.24 3.57
CA CYS A 79 -18.68 -6.49 2.87
C CYS A 79 -17.94 -5.59 3.86
N ASN A 80 -16.74 -5.99 4.30
CA ASN A 80 -15.94 -5.13 5.19
C ASN A 80 -15.31 -4.05 4.33
N LEU A 81 -15.75 -2.81 4.52
CA LEU A 81 -15.27 -1.68 3.76
C LEU A 81 -13.82 -1.39 4.12
N VAL A 82 -13.01 -1.24 3.09
CA VAL A 82 -11.61 -0.87 3.21
C VAL A 82 -11.30 0.25 2.24
N LEU A 83 -10.66 1.30 2.75
CA LEU A 83 -10.09 2.34 1.93
C LEU A 83 -8.71 1.88 1.47
N ARG A 84 -8.52 1.81 0.17
CA ARG A 84 -7.26 1.46 -0.47
C ARG A 84 -6.54 2.73 -0.85
N ALA A 85 -5.34 2.93 -0.32
CA ALA A 85 -4.43 3.98 -0.77
C ALA A 85 -3.44 3.35 -1.76
N VAL A 86 -3.46 3.77 -3.02
CA VAL A 86 -2.62 3.21 -4.09
C VAL A 86 -1.62 4.25 -4.55
N GLU A 87 -0.33 3.93 -4.50
CA GLU A 87 0.71 4.74 -5.10
C GLU A 87 0.92 4.37 -6.57
N HIS A 88 1.05 5.38 -7.42
CA HIS A 88 1.34 5.23 -8.85
C HIS A 88 2.61 5.99 -9.21
N GLY A 89 3.38 5.42 -10.14
CA GLY A 89 4.46 6.15 -10.78
C GLY A 89 3.93 7.24 -11.73
N PRO A 90 4.81 8.11 -12.26
CA PRO A 90 4.44 9.05 -13.31
C PRO A 90 3.86 8.34 -14.54
N ASP A 91 2.87 8.95 -15.18
CA ASP A 91 2.25 8.48 -16.42
C ASP A 91 2.05 9.62 -17.42
N VAL A 92 1.23 9.38 -18.47
CA VAL A 92 0.99 10.39 -19.52
C VAL A 92 0.12 11.56 -19.05
N GLU A 93 -0.66 11.36 -17.99
CA GLU A 93 -1.55 12.37 -17.39
C GLU A 93 -0.89 13.04 -16.17
N HIS A 94 0.01 12.34 -15.49
CA HIS A 94 0.68 12.77 -14.26
C HIS A 94 2.20 12.76 -14.44
N SER A 95 2.80 13.95 -14.53
CA SER A 95 4.27 14.10 -14.67
C SER A 95 5.07 13.63 -13.46
N ASP A 96 4.42 13.54 -12.30
CA ASP A 96 5.00 13.17 -11.02
C ASP A 96 4.23 11.96 -10.43
N PRO A 97 4.82 11.23 -9.47
CA PRO A 97 4.10 10.19 -8.74
C PRO A 97 2.83 10.76 -8.11
N TYR A 98 1.76 9.96 -8.13
CA TYR A 98 0.44 10.35 -7.63
C TYR A 98 -0.22 9.16 -6.91
N ASN A 99 -1.35 9.40 -6.26
CA ASN A 99 -2.11 8.33 -5.63
C ASN A 99 -3.60 8.45 -5.90
N THR A 100 -4.27 7.35 -5.61
CA THR A 100 -5.72 7.24 -5.64
C THR A 100 -6.20 6.60 -4.35
N GLN A 101 -7.28 7.13 -3.79
CA GLN A 101 -7.99 6.51 -2.68
C GLN A 101 -9.33 5.96 -3.15
N GLU A 102 -9.49 4.64 -3.06
CA GLU A 102 -10.63 3.90 -3.59
C GLU A 102 -11.30 3.10 -2.47
N TRP A 103 -12.63 3.15 -2.39
CA TRP A 103 -13.37 2.24 -1.52
C TRP A 103 -13.42 0.86 -2.16
N GLY A 104 -12.91 -0.11 -1.42
CA GLY A 104 -13.02 -1.52 -1.72
C GLY A 104 -13.75 -2.26 -0.61
N CYS A 105 -13.85 -3.55 -0.81
CA CYS A 105 -14.58 -4.43 0.05
C CYS A 105 -13.85 -5.75 0.21
N ILE A 106 -13.72 -6.20 1.46
CA ILE A 106 -13.31 -7.55 1.76
C ILE A 106 -14.56 -8.37 2.08
N LEU A 107 -14.93 -9.24 1.14
CA LEU A 107 -16.07 -10.14 1.27
C LEU A 107 -15.78 -11.20 2.32
N LYS A 108 -16.70 -11.35 3.27
CA LYS A 108 -16.78 -12.48 4.21
C LYS A 108 -17.94 -13.36 3.79
N GLY A 109 -17.62 -14.59 3.41
CA GLY A 109 -18.58 -15.54 2.84
C GLY A 109 -17.94 -16.87 2.47
N THR A 110 -18.74 -17.77 1.92
CA THR A 110 -18.32 -19.12 1.49
C THR A 110 -17.73 -19.18 0.09
N ASP A 111 -17.88 -18.13 -0.73
CA ASP A 111 -17.30 -18.09 -2.07
C ASP A 111 -15.83 -17.68 -2.00
N SER A 112 -14.94 -18.60 -2.36
CA SER A 112 -13.50 -18.41 -2.18
C SER A 112 -12.87 -17.51 -3.24
N LYS A 113 -13.46 -17.45 -4.45
CA LYS A 113 -12.76 -17.00 -5.67
C LYS A 113 -12.58 -15.49 -5.79
N VAL A 114 -13.44 -14.71 -5.13
CA VAL A 114 -13.39 -13.25 -5.18
C VAL A 114 -13.55 -12.73 -3.75
N ARG A 115 -12.42 -12.31 -3.17
CA ARG A 115 -12.36 -11.84 -1.78
C ARG A 115 -12.29 -10.32 -1.70
N PHE A 116 -11.48 -9.73 -2.56
CA PHE A 116 -11.24 -8.29 -2.59
C PHE A 116 -11.91 -7.71 -3.81
N VAL A 117 -12.92 -6.88 -3.61
CA VAL A 117 -13.67 -6.27 -4.70
C VAL A 117 -13.62 -4.76 -4.65
N ASP A 118 -13.44 -4.16 -5.82
CA ASP A 118 -13.41 -2.71 -6.01
C ASP A 118 -14.85 -2.22 -6.14
N ILE A 119 -15.28 -1.25 -5.33
CA ILE A 119 -16.65 -0.72 -5.42
C ILE A 119 -16.67 0.34 -6.52
N VAL A 120 -17.36 0.02 -7.62
CA VAL A 120 -17.32 0.83 -8.85
C VAL A 120 -18.03 2.18 -8.64
N ASN A 121 -17.41 3.24 -9.19
CA ASN A 121 -17.89 4.63 -9.14
C ASN A 121 -18.02 5.20 -7.73
N GLN A 122 -17.21 4.72 -6.76
CA GLN A 122 -17.21 5.22 -5.39
C GLN A 122 -15.80 5.64 -4.97
N SER A 123 -15.44 6.88 -5.29
CA SER A 123 -14.22 7.50 -4.76
C SER A 123 -14.35 7.72 -3.24
N ALA A 124 -13.22 7.99 -2.57
CA ALA A 124 -13.19 8.26 -1.12
C ALA A 124 -14.22 9.30 -0.65
N GLY A 125 -14.56 10.29 -1.49
CA GLY A 125 -15.53 11.35 -1.20
C GLY A 125 -16.99 11.01 -1.49
N SER A 126 -17.33 9.75 -1.78
CA SER A 126 -18.71 9.39 -2.09
C SER A 126 -19.65 9.62 -0.89
N PRO A 127 -20.81 10.29 -1.09
CA PRO A 127 -21.77 10.53 -0.01
C PRO A 127 -22.26 9.26 0.68
N ILE A 128 -22.32 8.11 -0.02
CA ILE A 128 -22.79 6.85 0.57
C ILE A 128 -21.79 6.28 1.60
N PHE A 129 -20.54 6.72 1.55
CA PHE A 129 -19.45 6.28 2.43
C PHE A 129 -18.89 7.41 3.28
N ALA A 130 -19.58 8.56 3.38
CA ALA A 130 -19.12 9.71 4.14
C ALA A 130 -18.89 9.39 5.63
N GLU A 131 -19.64 8.43 6.18
CA GLU A 131 -19.52 7.96 7.57
C GLU A 131 -18.77 6.61 7.67
N ALA A 132 -18.27 6.06 6.57
CA ALA A 132 -17.55 4.81 6.58
C ALA A 132 -16.15 4.98 7.18
N VAL A 133 -15.76 4.03 8.00
CA VAL A 133 -14.42 3.94 8.59
C VAL A 133 -13.74 2.70 8.05
N SER A 134 -12.62 2.89 7.34
CA SER A 134 -11.85 1.79 6.74
C SER A 134 -11.50 0.71 7.76
N GLY A 135 -11.77 -0.54 7.43
CA GLY A 135 -11.51 -1.69 8.28
C GLY A 135 -12.44 -1.79 9.50
N LYS A 136 -13.43 -0.90 9.66
CA LYS A 136 -14.40 -0.95 10.76
C LYS A 136 -15.85 -0.94 10.29
N SER A 137 -16.13 -0.36 9.14
CA SER A 137 -17.49 -0.35 8.59
C SER A 137 -17.76 -1.61 7.77
N VAL A 138 -18.96 -2.16 7.95
CA VAL A 138 -19.50 -3.25 7.17
C VAL A 138 -20.63 -2.70 6.32
N LEU A 139 -20.51 -2.85 5.01
CA LEU A 139 -21.55 -2.54 4.04
C LEU A 139 -22.56 -3.68 3.98
N VAL A 140 -23.84 -3.32 4.16
CA VAL A 140 -25.00 -4.15 3.86
C VAL A 140 -25.78 -3.48 2.72
N ALA A 141 -25.94 -4.18 1.61
CA ALA A 141 -26.62 -3.67 0.43
C ALA A 141 -27.66 -4.67 -0.09
N SER A 142 -28.87 -4.20 -0.43
CA SER A 142 -29.97 -5.10 -0.82
C SER A 142 -29.76 -5.77 -2.18
N GLU A 143 -29.10 -5.08 -3.11
CA GLU A 143 -28.98 -5.50 -4.51
C GLU A 143 -27.57 -5.28 -5.08
N ALA A 144 -26.53 -5.36 -4.23
CA ALA A 144 -25.16 -5.29 -4.72
C ALA A 144 -24.87 -6.48 -5.67
N ILE A 145 -24.23 -6.18 -6.79
CA ILE A 145 -23.83 -7.14 -7.82
C ILE A 145 -22.31 -7.26 -7.80
N VAL A 146 -21.80 -8.47 -7.63
CA VAL A 146 -20.37 -8.79 -7.69
C VAL A 146 -20.09 -9.42 -9.05
N ASP A 147 -19.13 -8.85 -9.77
CA ASP A 147 -18.52 -9.46 -10.94
C ASP A 147 -17.39 -10.39 -10.46
N THR A 148 -17.53 -11.66 -10.82
CA THR A 148 -16.65 -12.74 -10.36
C THR A 148 -15.42 -12.93 -11.23
N ILE A 149 -15.37 -12.27 -12.40
CA ILE A 149 -14.24 -12.31 -13.34
C ILE A 149 -13.40 -11.04 -13.20
N GLU A 150 -14.06 -9.88 -13.21
CA GLU A 150 -13.44 -8.62 -12.82
C GLU A 150 -13.92 -8.31 -11.41
N PRO A 151 -13.07 -8.41 -10.37
CA PRO A 151 -13.48 -8.34 -8.97
C PRO A 151 -13.92 -6.93 -8.59
N LYS A 152 -15.14 -6.62 -8.99
CA LYS A 152 -15.80 -5.33 -8.93
C LYS A 152 -17.17 -5.54 -8.34
N MET A 153 -17.58 -4.62 -7.48
CA MET A 153 -18.91 -4.56 -6.92
C MET A 153 -19.65 -3.34 -7.47
N TYR A 154 -20.84 -3.57 -7.99
CA TYR A 154 -21.76 -2.54 -8.46
C TYR A 154 -22.91 -2.43 -7.48
N ILE A 155 -23.20 -1.22 -7.02
CA ILE A 155 -24.34 -0.94 -6.14
C ILE A 155 -25.37 -0.16 -6.96
N PRO A 156 -26.51 -0.76 -7.34
CA PRO A 156 -27.55 -0.05 -8.07
C PRO A 156 -28.06 1.18 -7.31
N ARG A 157 -28.42 2.25 -8.02
CA ARG A 157 -28.89 3.51 -7.41
C ARG A 157 -30.12 3.35 -6.50
N HIS A 158 -30.92 2.31 -6.71
CA HIS A 158 -32.12 2.01 -5.93
C HIS A 158 -31.87 0.98 -4.81
N ALA A 159 -30.67 0.40 -4.73
CA ALA A 159 -30.34 -0.51 -3.65
C ALA A 159 -30.33 0.25 -2.32
N SER A 160 -30.92 -0.33 -1.28
CA SER A 160 -30.74 0.21 0.07
C SER A 160 -29.32 -0.11 0.52
N VAL A 161 -28.63 0.90 1.06
CA VAL A 161 -27.28 0.80 1.60
C VAL A 161 -27.33 1.15 3.09
N GLU A 162 -26.78 0.28 3.92
CA GLU A 162 -26.60 0.49 5.35
C GLU A 162 -25.13 0.25 5.71
N LEU A 163 -24.59 1.13 6.55
CA LEU A 163 -23.28 0.98 7.15
C LEU A 163 -23.46 0.50 8.59
N GLN A 164 -22.89 -0.64 8.90
CA GLN A 164 -22.85 -1.20 10.25
C GLN A 164 -21.43 -1.10 10.80
N GLU A 165 -21.28 -0.97 12.10
CA GLU A 165 -19.98 -1.18 12.72
C GLU A 165 -19.67 -2.67 12.80
N GLU A 166 -18.44 -3.04 12.45
CA GLU A 166 -17.95 -4.39 12.66
C GLU A 166 -17.99 -4.71 14.18
N PRO A 167 -18.58 -5.85 14.57
CA PRO A 167 -18.58 -6.30 15.96
C PRO A 167 -17.17 -6.27 16.54
N ARG A 168 -17.03 -6.04 17.86
CA ARG A 168 -15.71 -5.90 18.52
C ARG A 168 -14.75 -7.05 18.20
N ASN A 169 -15.23 -8.29 18.04
CA ASN A 169 -14.44 -9.46 17.59
C ASN A 169 -14.12 -9.47 16.07
N GLY A 170 -13.99 -8.29 15.45
CA GLY A 170 -13.78 -8.09 14.02
C GLY A 170 -12.30 -8.11 13.61
N LEU A 171 -12.00 -7.89 12.33
CA LEU A 171 -10.66 -7.98 11.70
C LEU A 171 -9.59 -7.09 12.35
N ASN A 172 -10.01 -6.13 13.18
CA ASN A 172 -9.21 -5.02 13.67
C ASN A 172 -9.41 -4.69 15.16
N GLU A 173 -9.87 -5.64 16.00
CA GLU A 173 -10.09 -5.40 17.45
C GLU A 173 -8.87 -4.76 18.13
N GLU A 174 -7.67 -5.27 17.87
CA GLU A 174 -6.40 -4.79 18.43
C GLU A 174 -5.72 -3.65 17.63
N ARG A 175 -6.29 -3.22 16.50
CA ARG A 175 -5.78 -2.07 15.71
C ARG A 175 -6.59 -0.80 15.93
N ARG A 176 -7.61 -0.85 16.79
CA ARG A 176 -8.15 0.36 17.39
C ARG A 176 -7.02 0.92 18.25
N VAL A 177 -6.38 1.99 17.77
CA VAL A 177 -5.63 2.86 18.69
C VAL A 177 -6.66 3.23 19.73
N ASP A 178 -6.53 2.67 20.93
CA ASP A 178 -7.40 3.02 22.04
C ASP A 178 -7.39 4.55 22.13
N GLU A 179 -8.57 5.17 22.12
CA GLU A 179 -8.71 6.62 22.34
C GLU A 179 -8.03 7.04 23.66
N ASP A 180 -7.90 6.06 24.57
CA ASP A 180 -6.97 6.05 25.68
C ASP A 180 -5.56 5.93 25.11
N ASN A 181 -5.06 7.09 24.73
CA ASN A 181 -3.74 7.44 24.29
C ASN A 181 -2.60 6.93 25.21
N GLU A 182 -2.59 5.70 25.70
CA GLU A 182 -1.48 5.12 26.43
C GLU A 182 -0.40 4.64 25.45
N PRO A 183 0.89 4.78 25.79
CA PRO A 183 1.95 4.19 24.97
C PRO A 183 1.89 2.67 25.12
N VAL A 184 1.34 1.99 24.11
CA VAL A 184 1.33 0.54 24.10
C VAL A 184 2.61 0.05 23.43
N ASP A 185 3.50 -0.52 24.23
CA ASP A 185 4.57 -1.36 23.72
C ASP A 185 3.92 -2.50 22.94
N ARG A 186 4.09 -2.50 21.62
CA ARG A 186 3.45 -3.42 20.68
C ARG A 186 4.50 -4.23 19.94
N VAL A 187 4.31 -5.54 19.95
CA VAL A 187 5.04 -6.48 19.12
C VAL A 187 4.08 -6.97 18.04
N MET A 188 4.48 -6.82 16.78
CA MET A 188 3.71 -7.26 15.61
C MET A 188 4.38 -8.47 14.97
N ASN A 189 3.60 -9.48 14.60
CA ASN A 189 4.05 -10.59 13.77
C ASN A 189 3.71 -10.32 12.31
N ALA A 190 4.74 -10.21 11.46
CA ALA A 190 4.58 -9.93 10.04
C ALA A 190 4.90 -11.15 9.17
N LEU A 191 4.07 -11.38 8.16
CA LEU A 191 4.30 -12.37 7.12
C LEU A 191 4.54 -11.64 5.78
N VAL A 192 5.61 -12.01 5.09
CA VAL A 192 5.86 -11.59 3.71
C VAL A 192 5.46 -12.72 2.78
N VAL A 193 4.56 -12.46 1.84
CA VAL A 193 4.13 -13.41 0.81
C VAL A 193 4.81 -13.04 -0.50
N ARG A 194 5.79 -13.85 -0.92
CA ARG A 194 6.45 -13.69 -2.22
C ARG A 194 5.65 -14.44 -3.29
N VAL A 195 5.00 -13.72 -4.20
CA VAL A 195 4.06 -14.27 -5.17
C VAL A 195 4.73 -14.44 -6.52
N SER A 196 4.77 -15.64 -7.08
CA SER A 196 5.23 -15.87 -8.47
C SER A 196 4.07 -16.33 -9.34
N ALA A 197 3.97 -15.80 -10.55
CA ALA A 197 3.10 -16.30 -11.62
C ALA A 197 3.83 -17.38 -12.45
N LYS A 198 3.17 -17.97 -13.45
CA LYS A 198 3.79 -18.96 -14.37
C LYS A 198 4.92 -18.36 -15.21
N ASP A 199 4.74 -17.10 -15.61
CA ASP A 199 5.56 -16.39 -16.58
C ASP A 199 6.40 -15.26 -15.96
N SER A 200 6.21 -14.96 -14.67
CA SER A 200 6.83 -13.82 -14.00
C SER A 200 7.00 -14.06 -12.50
N SER A 201 8.05 -13.50 -11.92
CA SER A 201 8.29 -13.53 -10.48
C SER A 201 8.92 -12.21 -10.02
N PRO A 202 8.75 -11.82 -8.75
CA PRO A 202 9.40 -10.64 -8.20
C PRO A 202 10.91 -10.77 -8.34
N GLN A 203 11.57 -9.66 -8.65
CA GLN A 203 13.02 -9.55 -8.78
C GLN A 203 13.75 -10.04 -7.52
N GLN A 204 13.13 -9.81 -6.37
CA GLN A 204 13.71 -10.06 -5.05
C GLN A 204 13.45 -11.49 -4.61
N ASN A 205 14.49 -12.18 -4.16
CA ASN A 205 14.36 -13.53 -3.62
C ASN A 205 14.04 -13.50 -2.12
N VAL A 206 13.73 -14.66 -1.56
CA VAL A 206 13.42 -14.84 -0.13
C VAL A 206 14.45 -14.16 0.77
N LYS A 207 15.75 -14.37 0.51
CA LYS A 207 16.81 -13.82 1.37
C LYS A 207 16.85 -12.29 1.35
N LYS A 208 16.63 -11.68 0.19
CA LYS A 208 16.56 -10.22 0.07
C LYS A 208 15.35 -9.66 0.82
N LEU A 209 14.18 -10.29 0.68
CA LEU A 209 12.99 -9.88 1.45
C LEU A 209 13.15 -10.02 2.96
N GLN A 210 13.79 -11.10 3.43
CA GLN A 210 14.13 -11.24 4.85
C GLN A 210 14.99 -10.07 5.34
N ASN A 211 15.98 -9.70 4.55
CA ASN A 211 16.89 -8.62 4.84
C ASN A 211 16.16 -7.26 4.90
N ASP A 212 15.39 -6.93 3.87
CA ASP A 212 14.73 -5.62 3.71
C ASP A 212 13.58 -5.39 4.69
N VAL A 213 13.00 -6.48 5.19
CA VAL A 213 11.87 -6.43 6.11
C VAL A 213 12.33 -6.62 7.56
N PHE A 214 13.31 -7.48 7.83
CA PHE A 214 13.60 -7.93 9.20
C PHE A 214 15.06 -7.85 9.67
N LEU A 215 16.06 -7.95 8.78
CA LEU A 215 17.43 -8.29 9.22
C LEU A 215 18.48 -7.22 8.94
N ASP A 216 18.27 -6.31 7.98
CA ASP A 216 19.25 -5.28 7.66
C ASP A 216 19.26 -4.16 8.72
N ASP A 217 20.39 -3.46 8.84
CA ASP A 217 20.55 -2.35 9.79
C ASP A 217 19.48 -1.27 9.58
N HIS A 218 19.07 -1.07 8.32
CA HIS A 218 17.97 -0.21 7.90
C HIS A 218 16.96 -1.03 7.10
N CYS A 219 16.07 -1.72 7.81
CA CYS A 219 14.96 -2.47 7.25
C CYS A 219 13.63 -1.95 7.83
N LEU A 220 12.49 -2.49 7.38
CA LEU A 220 11.19 -2.17 7.97
C LEU A 220 11.21 -2.29 9.51
N SER A 221 11.68 -3.44 10.02
CA SER A 221 11.66 -3.73 11.45
C SER A 221 12.54 -2.75 12.25
N SER A 222 13.80 -2.55 11.84
CA SER A 222 14.73 -1.67 12.57
C SER A 222 14.31 -0.21 12.50
N GLN A 223 13.75 0.25 11.37
CA GLN A 223 13.24 1.61 11.25
C GLN A 223 12.01 1.84 12.13
N PHE A 224 11.05 0.92 12.18
CA PHE A 224 9.91 1.05 13.10
C PHE A 224 10.35 1.05 14.57
N GLU A 225 11.29 0.18 14.95
CA GLU A 225 11.82 0.16 16.32
C GLU A 225 12.53 1.46 16.67
N ALA A 226 13.35 1.99 15.76
CA ALA A 226 14.05 3.26 15.96
C ALA A 226 13.08 4.46 16.03
N CYS A 227 12.18 4.58 15.06
CA CYS A 227 11.23 5.70 14.95
C CYS A 227 10.19 5.73 16.08
N SER A 228 9.93 4.58 16.71
CA SER A 228 8.99 4.45 17.83
C SER A 228 9.66 4.46 19.21
N TYR A 229 10.99 4.63 19.28
CA TYR A 229 11.77 4.53 20.52
C TYR A 229 11.58 3.17 21.23
N GLY A 230 11.53 2.09 20.45
CA GLY A 230 11.41 0.72 20.95
C GLY A 230 9.97 0.27 21.25
N LYS A 231 8.98 1.14 21.05
CA LYS A 231 7.57 0.86 21.36
C LYS A 231 6.88 -0.02 20.34
N LEU A 232 7.33 -0.01 19.09
CA LEU A 232 6.81 -0.90 18.06
C LEU A 232 7.94 -1.78 17.55
N LYS A 233 7.76 -3.09 17.68
CA LYS A 233 8.69 -4.10 17.17
C LYS A 233 7.98 -4.99 16.17
N ILE A 234 8.64 -5.29 15.05
CA ILE A 234 8.10 -6.16 14.00
C ILE A 234 8.94 -7.43 13.93
N ASN A 235 8.34 -8.55 14.28
CA ASN A 235 8.96 -9.85 14.23
C ASN A 235 8.53 -10.61 12.96
N PRO A 236 9.43 -11.42 12.37
CA PRO A 236 9.02 -12.37 11.35
C PRO A 236 8.05 -13.40 11.93
N TYR A 237 6.99 -13.70 11.19
CA TYR A 237 6.11 -14.83 11.51
C TYR A 237 6.83 -16.15 11.21
N GLU A 238 6.79 -17.08 12.16
CA GLU A 238 7.49 -18.36 12.04
C GLU A 238 6.49 -19.53 12.02
N ALA A 239 6.57 -20.35 10.98
CA ALA A 239 5.79 -21.58 10.84
C ALA A 239 6.46 -22.54 9.85
N PRO A 240 6.12 -23.84 9.86
CA PRO A 240 6.59 -24.76 8.82
C PRO A 240 6.27 -24.23 7.41
N GLY A 241 7.28 -24.17 6.54
CA GLY A 241 7.13 -23.65 5.18
C GLY A 241 7.25 -22.12 5.05
N VAL A 242 7.53 -21.42 6.15
CA VAL A 242 7.90 -20.00 6.19
C VAL A 242 9.39 -19.93 6.52
N ASP A 243 10.16 -19.19 5.72
CA ASP A 243 11.60 -18.99 5.90
C ASP A 243 11.83 -17.56 6.38
N GLY A 244 12.13 -17.37 7.67
CA GLY A 244 12.45 -16.06 8.27
C GLY A 244 11.38 -15.01 8.02
N GLY A 245 10.10 -15.36 8.19
CA GLY A 245 8.97 -14.46 7.91
C GLY A 245 8.50 -14.42 6.47
N VAL A 246 9.14 -15.13 5.53
CA VAL A 246 8.78 -15.12 4.11
C VAL A 246 8.20 -16.46 3.68
N VAL A 247 7.02 -16.44 3.05
CA VAL A 247 6.42 -17.61 2.39
C VAL A 247 6.37 -17.38 0.89
N GLU A 248 6.83 -18.36 0.11
CA GLU A 248 6.69 -18.32 -1.35
C GLU A 248 5.37 -18.97 -1.78
N VAL A 249 4.64 -18.32 -2.67
CA VAL A 249 3.45 -18.88 -3.32
C VAL A 249 3.62 -18.81 -4.83
N ALA A 250 3.22 -19.87 -5.52
CA ALA A 250 3.22 -19.95 -6.97
C ALA A 250 1.77 -20.02 -7.44
N LEU A 251 1.40 -19.12 -8.35
CA LEU A 251 0.07 -19.03 -8.93
C LEU A 251 0.07 -19.72 -10.29
N ASP A 252 -0.98 -20.49 -10.55
CA ASP A 252 -1.21 -21.11 -11.85
C ASP A 252 -1.81 -20.10 -12.86
N TYR A 253 -1.16 -18.95 -13.00
CA TYR A 253 -1.68 -17.76 -13.67
C TYR A 253 -0.66 -17.17 -14.65
N ASN A 254 -1.11 -16.72 -15.83
CA ASN A 254 -0.29 -15.95 -16.76
C ASN A 254 -0.69 -14.47 -16.65
N LEU A 255 0.29 -13.58 -16.47
CA LEU A 255 0.01 -12.15 -16.33
C LEU A 255 -0.35 -11.50 -17.67
N ALA A 256 0.27 -11.96 -18.76
CA ALA A 256 0.02 -11.42 -20.10
C ALA A 256 -1.44 -11.58 -20.58
N ASP A 257 -2.17 -12.53 -19.99
CA ASP A 257 -3.54 -12.86 -20.38
C ASP A 257 -4.60 -12.09 -19.57
N ASN A 258 -4.23 -11.46 -18.45
CA ASN A 258 -5.21 -10.92 -17.49
C ASN A 258 -4.67 -9.72 -16.70
N ASP A 259 -5.06 -8.51 -17.09
CA ASP A 259 -4.58 -7.25 -16.50
C ASP A 259 -5.33 -6.82 -15.21
N LEU A 260 -5.75 -7.79 -14.39
CA LEU A 260 -6.68 -7.53 -13.28
C LEU A 260 -6.02 -7.70 -11.91
N ARG A 261 -5.47 -6.59 -11.40
CA ARG A 261 -4.92 -6.42 -10.04
C ARG A 261 -5.69 -7.22 -8.97
N GLY A 262 -7.01 -7.06 -8.90
CA GLY A 262 -7.83 -7.69 -7.86
C GLY A 262 -7.94 -9.22 -7.97
N VAL A 263 -7.84 -9.79 -9.18
CA VAL A 263 -7.88 -11.25 -9.39
C VAL A 263 -6.59 -11.84 -8.85
N LEU A 264 -5.46 -11.24 -9.22
CA LEU A 264 -4.15 -11.66 -8.75
C LEU A 264 -4.03 -11.51 -7.23
N GLN A 265 -4.61 -10.44 -6.68
CA GLN A 265 -4.66 -10.21 -5.24
C GLN A 265 -5.43 -11.32 -4.51
N SER A 266 -6.60 -11.70 -5.01
CA SER A 266 -7.42 -12.77 -4.42
C SER A 266 -6.72 -14.13 -4.54
N ALA A 267 -6.14 -14.43 -5.71
CA ALA A 267 -5.38 -15.66 -5.93
C ALA A 267 -4.14 -15.77 -5.02
N ALA A 268 -3.39 -14.68 -4.85
CA ALA A 268 -2.24 -14.62 -3.94
C ALA A 268 -2.65 -14.87 -2.48
N TYR A 269 -3.75 -14.25 -2.05
CA TYR A 269 -4.30 -14.45 -0.72
C TYR A 269 -4.72 -15.91 -0.49
N GLU A 270 -5.43 -16.52 -1.45
CA GLU A 270 -5.87 -17.91 -1.36
C GLU A 270 -4.68 -18.86 -1.29
N ALA A 271 -3.69 -18.70 -2.17
CA ALA A 271 -2.49 -19.55 -2.19
C ALA A 271 -1.67 -19.41 -0.90
N ALA A 272 -1.59 -18.21 -0.33
CA ALA A 272 -0.94 -17.99 0.97
C ALA A 272 -1.77 -18.61 2.11
N THR A 273 -3.09 -18.47 2.07
CA THR A 273 -4.01 -19.06 3.05
C THR A 273 -3.90 -20.59 3.08
N GLU A 274 -3.74 -21.24 1.92
CA GLU A 274 -3.52 -22.68 1.82
C GLU A 274 -2.21 -23.11 2.52
N LYS A 275 -1.16 -22.28 2.46
CA LYS A 275 0.14 -22.59 3.06
C LYS A 275 0.22 -22.32 4.56
N VAL A 276 -0.32 -21.20 5.02
CA VAL A 276 -0.09 -20.72 6.40
C VAL A 276 -1.37 -20.62 7.24
N GLY A 277 -2.52 -20.99 6.68
CA GLY A 277 -3.83 -20.84 7.29
C GLY A 277 -4.45 -19.47 7.03
N ASN A 278 -5.64 -19.24 7.57
CA ASN A 278 -6.43 -18.03 7.31
C ASN A 278 -5.65 -16.76 7.69
N LEU A 279 -5.34 -15.92 6.69
CA LEU A 279 -4.57 -14.70 6.90
C LEU A 279 -5.32 -13.64 7.72
N MET A 280 -6.64 -13.79 7.88
CA MET A 280 -7.42 -12.94 8.79
C MET A 280 -7.19 -13.25 10.26
N ASP A 281 -6.62 -14.41 10.60
CA ASP A 281 -6.38 -14.81 11.99
C ASP A 281 -5.51 -13.78 12.72
N ASP A 282 -5.70 -13.69 14.04
CA ASP A 282 -5.01 -12.79 14.97
C ASP A 282 -3.50 -13.00 15.04
N LYS A 283 -3.01 -14.21 14.70
CA LYS A 283 -1.58 -14.53 14.63
C LYS A 283 -0.78 -13.68 13.63
N PHE A 284 -1.46 -12.96 12.71
CA PHE A 284 -0.85 -12.03 11.78
C PHE A 284 -1.24 -10.58 12.10
N ASP A 285 -0.26 -9.76 12.43
CA ASP A 285 -0.43 -8.32 12.58
C ASP A 285 -0.27 -7.58 11.25
N LEU A 286 0.63 -8.05 10.40
CA LEU A 286 0.94 -7.49 9.09
C LEU A 286 1.12 -8.63 8.07
N VAL A 287 0.61 -8.42 6.86
CA VAL A 287 0.79 -9.33 5.73
C VAL A 287 1.16 -8.51 4.50
N LEU A 288 2.42 -8.64 4.08
CA LEU A 288 3.03 -7.88 2.99
C LEU A 288 3.14 -8.78 1.76
N PHE A 289 2.42 -8.48 0.69
CA PHE A 289 2.48 -9.25 -0.55
C PHE A 289 3.47 -8.62 -1.53
N CYS A 290 4.55 -9.33 -1.85
CA CYS A 290 5.45 -8.97 -2.93
C CYS A 290 4.95 -9.62 -4.24
N MET A 291 4.31 -8.81 -5.08
CA MET A 291 3.66 -9.23 -6.33
C MET A 291 4.67 -9.23 -7.49
N PRO A 292 4.50 -10.11 -8.50
CA PRO A 292 5.38 -10.11 -9.68
C PRO A 292 5.20 -8.83 -10.51
N PRO A 293 6.20 -8.45 -11.34
CA PRO A 293 6.06 -7.33 -12.26
C PRO A 293 5.02 -7.64 -13.35
N GLY A 294 4.52 -6.59 -14.00
CA GLY A 294 3.53 -6.72 -15.08
C GLY A 294 2.08 -6.81 -14.59
N THR A 295 1.80 -6.24 -13.42
CA THR A 295 0.49 -6.31 -12.75
C THR A 295 -0.23 -4.95 -12.72
N GLY A 296 0.21 -4.01 -13.56
CA GLY A 296 -0.25 -2.63 -13.65
C GLY A 296 0.86 -1.60 -13.41
N SER A 297 0.50 -0.32 -13.44
CA SER A 297 1.39 0.85 -13.22
C SER A 297 1.56 1.26 -11.75
N TRP A 298 0.85 0.61 -10.84
CA TRP A 298 0.92 0.87 -9.41
C TRP A 298 2.27 0.41 -8.83
N MET A 299 2.75 1.13 -7.81
CA MET A 299 4.02 0.85 -7.13
C MET A 299 3.78 0.01 -5.89
N ALA A 300 2.91 0.48 -5.02
CA ALA A 300 2.46 -0.21 -3.81
C ALA A 300 1.05 0.28 -3.41
N TYR A 301 0.38 -0.48 -2.56
CA TYR A 301 -0.86 -0.06 -1.93
C TYR A 301 -1.14 -0.82 -0.63
N ALA A 302 -1.95 -0.21 0.22
CA ALA A 302 -2.39 -0.81 1.47
C ALA A 302 -3.86 -0.53 1.73
N PHE A 303 -4.45 -1.39 2.54
CA PHE A 303 -5.78 -1.18 3.10
C PHE A 303 -5.63 -0.47 4.43
N VAL A 304 -6.13 0.77 4.47
CA VAL A 304 -5.99 1.67 5.61
C VAL A 304 -6.64 1.07 6.85
N GLY A 305 -5.91 1.01 7.95
CA GLY A 305 -6.39 0.45 9.21
C GLY A 305 -6.62 -1.06 9.18
N THR A 306 -5.96 -1.79 8.27
CA THR A 306 -5.99 -3.27 8.21
C THR A 306 -4.57 -3.83 8.16
N LYS A 307 -4.40 -5.16 8.01
CA LYS A 307 -3.08 -5.82 7.98
C LYS A 307 -2.43 -5.96 6.61
N PHE A 308 -3.13 -5.65 5.52
CA PHE A 308 -2.71 -6.04 4.18
C PHE A 308 -2.06 -4.88 3.43
N SER A 309 -0.87 -5.14 2.91
CA SER A 309 -0.17 -4.27 1.96
C SER A 309 0.38 -5.09 0.79
N PHE A 310 0.47 -4.46 -0.36
CA PHE A 310 0.81 -5.08 -1.64
C PHE A 310 1.83 -4.20 -2.34
N TYR A 311 2.85 -4.84 -2.90
CA TYR A 311 4.00 -4.16 -3.47
C TYR A 311 4.31 -4.77 -4.83
N ASN A 312 4.57 -3.93 -5.83
CA ASN A 312 4.84 -4.37 -7.19
C ASN A 312 6.34 -4.59 -7.37
N ASP A 313 6.74 -5.84 -7.61
CA ASP A 313 8.11 -6.22 -7.94
C ASP A 313 9.13 -5.65 -6.94
N LYS A 314 10.07 -4.81 -7.40
CA LYS A 314 11.15 -4.24 -6.56
C LYS A 314 10.66 -3.33 -5.43
N TRP A 315 9.43 -2.83 -5.47
CA TRP A 315 8.89 -1.95 -4.41
C TRP A 315 8.73 -2.69 -3.08
N CYS A 316 8.73 -4.02 -3.10
CA CYS A 316 8.74 -4.86 -1.89
C CYS A 316 10.12 -4.98 -1.22
N SER A 317 11.11 -4.20 -1.67
CA SER A 317 12.44 -4.08 -1.05
C SER A 317 12.71 -2.69 -0.48
N TYR A 318 11.94 -1.68 -0.85
CA TYR A 318 12.25 -0.30 -0.46
C TYR A 318 11.67 0.01 0.91
N VAL A 319 12.54 0.33 1.86
CA VAL A 319 12.16 0.60 3.25
C VAL A 319 11.18 1.77 3.37
N SER A 320 11.31 2.79 2.52
CA SER A 320 10.35 3.90 2.50
C SER A 320 8.94 3.43 2.10
N ALA A 321 8.82 2.57 1.08
CA ALA A 321 7.55 1.99 0.66
C ALA A 321 6.97 1.09 1.75
N HIS A 322 7.81 0.27 2.41
CA HIS A 322 7.37 -0.53 3.55
C HIS A 322 6.83 0.35 4.70
N LEU A 323 7.54 1.42 5.06
CA LEU A 323 7.11 2.35 6.10
C LEU A 323 5.79 3.05 5.73
N HIS A 324 5.63 3.45 4.47
CA HIS A 324 4.43 4.11 3.96
C HIS A 324 3.21 3.20 4.01
N GLU A 325 3.31 2.00 3.42
CA GLU A 325 2.19 1.07 3.35
C GLU A 325 1.84 0.46 4.72
N VAL A 326 2.85 0.16 5.55
CA VAL A 326 2.59 -0.25 6.93
C VAL A 326 2.01 0.93 7.73
N GLY A 327 2.41 2.17 7.45
CA GLY A 327 1.78 3.35 8.02
C GLY A 327 0.28 3.43 7.70
N HIS A 328 -0.13 3.14 6.46
CA HIS A 328 -1.54 2.96 6.12
C HIS A 328 -2.19 1.82 6.89
N ASN A 329 -1.53 0.67 7.05
CA ASN A 329 -2.02 -0.43 7.88
C ASN A 329 -2.28 0.01 9.35
N LEU A 330 -1.51 0.97 9.87
CA LEU A 330 -1.70 1.61 11.18
C LEU A 330 -2.73 2.76 11.19
N GLY A 331 -3.41 3.00 10.07
CA GLY A 331 -4.46 4.02 9.95
C GLY A 331 -3.94 5.43 9.66
N LEU A 332 -2.70 5.58 9.21
CA LEU A 332 -2.15 6.86 8.81
C LEU A 332 -2.63 7.24 7.40
N ALA A 333 -3.07 8.49 7.23
CA ALA A 333 -3.27 9.09 5.92
C ALA A 333 -1.94 9.63 5.35
N HIS A 334 -1.93 10.05 4.08
CA HIS A 334 -0.81 10.81 3.52
C HIS A 334 -0.54 12.12 4.28
N SER A 335 0.66 12.67 4.12
CA SER A 335 1.11 13.91 4.77
C SER A 335 0.94 15.15 3.90
N GLY A 336 1.10 15.01 2.58
CA GLY A 336 0.88 16.10 1.64
C GLY A 336 -0.61 16.38 1.39
N GLN A 337 -0.89 17.54 0.80
CA GLN A 337 -2.25 17.97 0.44
C GLN A 337 -2.63 17.49 -0.96
N HIS A 338 -3.87 17.03 -1.11
CA HIS A 338 -4.42 16.42 -2.33
C HIS A 338 -4.33 17.29 -3.58
N GLU A 339 -4.32 18.62 -3.43
CA GLU A 339 -4.36 19.58 -4.53
C GLU A 339 -2.96 20.11 -4.96
N GLU A 340 -1.93 19.93 -4.13
CA GLU A 340 -0.60 20.52 -4.37
C GLU A 340 0.51 19.47 -4.58
N SER A 341 0.14 18.20 -4.80
CA SER A 341 0.97 16.98 -4.84
C SER A 341 1.22 16.37 -3.46
N GLU A 342 0.48 15.29 -3.14
CA GLU A 342 0.58 14.59 -1.86
C GLU A 342 1.97 14.01 -1.58
N TYR A 343 2.72 13.72 -2.64
CA TYR A 343 4.11 13.22 -2.58
C TYR A 343 5.16 14.33 -2.63
N SER A 344 4.77 15.61 -2.67
CA SER A 344 5.73 16.71 -2.50
C SER A 344 6.14 16.91 -1.05
N ASP A 345 5.44 16.29 -0.10
CA ASP A 345 5.81 16.27 1.30
C ASP A 345 6.96 15.26 1.54
N GLN A 346 8.14 15.76 1.88
CA GLN A 346 9.32 14.96 2.22
C GLN A 346 9.62 14.97 3.73
N SER A 347 8.67 15.44 4.56
CA SER A 347 8.83 15.57 6.01
C SER A 347 8.76 14.24 6.76
N GLY A 348 8.28 13.18 6.13
CA GLY A 348 8.26 11.84 6.72
C GLY A 348 7.74 10.75 5.80
N ALA A 349 7.69 9.52 6.32
CA ALA A 349 7.43 8.31 5.55
C ALA A 349 5.97 8.12 5.07
N MET A 350 5.05 9.04 5.39
CA MET A 350 3.70 9.08 4.79
C MET A 350 3.60 10.17 3.70
N GLY A 351 4.74 10.61 3.19
CA GLY A 351 4.87 11.59 2.11
C GLY A 351 5.51 10.92 0.91
N PHE A 352 6.60 11.47 0.37
CA PHE A 352 7.34 10.89 -0.76
C PHE A 352 7.97 9.53 -0.43
N SER A 353 7.66 8.52 -1.25
CA SER A 353 8.31 7.21 -1.24
C SER A 353 9.59 7.22 -2.10
N TYR A 354 10.71 6.77 -1.53
CA TYR A 354 12.03 6.72 -2.16
C TYR A 354 12.39 5.31 -2.62
N GLY A 355 12.79 5.15 -3.88
CA GLY A 355 13.31 3.89 -4.43
C GLY A 355 14.72 3.53 -3.97
N LEU A 356 15.00 3.69 -2.67
CA LEU A 356 16.27 3.46 -2.01
C LEU A 356 16.09 2.34 -0.97
N ASP A 357 17.06 1.43 -0.94
CA ASP A 357 17.08 0.24 -0.10
C ASP A 357 17.10 0.61 1.39
N ASP A 358 18.17 1.27 1.84
CA ASP A 358 18.45 1.55 3.24
C ASP A 358 18.05 2.98 3.65
N GLN A 359 16.96 3.51 3.11
CA GLN A 359 16.54 4.88 3.41
C GLN A 359 16.12 5.01 4.88
N GLN A 360 16.84 5.85 5.62
CA GLN A 360 16.44 6.23 6.97
C GLN A 360 15.42 7.37 6.90
N ILE A 361 14.18 7.07 7.28
CA ILE A 361 13.11 8.04 7.41
C ILE A 361 12.15 7.58 8.51
N CYS A 362 11.55 8.55 9.20
CA CYS A 362 10.49 8.31 10.20
C CYS A 362 9.23 9.06 9.78
N PHE A 363 8.12 8.79 10.47
CA PHE A 363 6.93 9.62 10.30
C PHE A 363 7.15 11.04 10.83
N ASN A 364 6.42 12.00 10.26
CA ASN A 364 6.48 13.39 10.72
C ASN A 364 5.81 13.55 12.10
N PRO A 365 5.95 14.72 12.76
CA PRO A 365 5.39 14.93 14.11
C PRO A 365 3.88 14.67 14.23
N ALA A 366 3.08 14.99 13.20
CA ALA A 366 1.63 14.79 13.24
C ALA A 366 1.25 13.30 13.28
N LYS A 367 1.91 12.48 12.46
CA LYS A 367 1.70 11.03 12.45
C LYS A 367 2.23 10.37 13.73
N ASN A 368 3.39 10.83 14.24
CA ASN A 368 3.91 10.36 15.52
C ASN A 368 2.99 10.68 16.70
N TYR A 369 2.31 11.82 16.67
CA TYR A 369 1.28 12.17 17.65
C TYR A 369 0.07 11.23 17.57
N GLN A 370 -0.44 10.96 16.35
CA GLN A 370 -1.53 10.00 16.12
C GLN A 370 -1.19 8.60 16.64
N LEU A 371 0.06 8.15 16.44
CA LEU A 371 0.54 6.85 16.91
C LEU A 371 0.84 6.81 18.41
N GLY A 372 0.96 7.96 19.07
CA GLY A 372 1.20 8.05 20.51
C GLY A 372 2.59 7.62 20.98
N TRP A 373 3.55 7.45 20.06
CA TRP A 373 4.89 6.95 20.39
C TRP A 373 5.72 7.86 21.29
N TYR A 374 5.34 9.14 21.46
CA TYR A 374 6.16 10.15 22.14
C TYR A 374 5.51 10.75 23.39
N LYS A 375 4.42 10.18 23.89
CA LYS A 375 3.66 10.77 25.02
C LYS A 375 4.42 10.82 26.34
N ASP A 376 5.45 10.00 26.49
CA ASP A 376 6.31 9.89 27.68
C ASP A 376 7.67 10.61 27.50
N LYS A 377 7.83 11.42 26.44
CA LYS A 377 9.09 12.10 26.11
C LYS A 377 9.05 13.61 26.34
#